data_AF-A0A8J7M2V3-F1
#
_entry.id   AF-A0A8J7M2V3-F1
#
_cell.length_a   1.000
_cell.length_b   1.000
_cell.length_c   1.000
_cell.angle_alpha   90.00
_cell.angle_beta   90.00
_cell.angle_gamma   90.00
#
_symmetry.space_group_name_H-M   'P 1'
#
loop_
_entity.id
_entity.type
_entity.pdbx_description
1 polymer ?
#
loop_
_entity_poly.entity_id
_entity_poly.type
_entity_poly.pdbx_seq_one_letter_code
_entity_poly.pdbx_strand_id
1 'polypeptide(L)'
;MAKKMFLTRYARVHKRGEWGESLADARFLPFFEELAGELERYGITLEARENPEHVIEVNSYVDLLNAVRIGSPCDGISNVCVGHVIGKSENLDPLEDIRKAVNRIAFAPETVPPDDHNRRVCHNCGCGC
;
A
#
# COMPACT_ATOMS: atom_id res chain seq x y z
N MET A 1 19.21 14.74 1.09
CA MET A 1 18.45 14.18 -0.05
C MET A 1 17.00 14.15 0.36
N ALA A 2 16.08 14.55 -0.53
CA ALA A 2 14.64 14.38 -0.28
C ALA A 2 14.31 12.88 -0.27
N LYS A 3 13.46 12.46 0.66
CA LYS A 3 13.03 11.05 0.78
C LYS A 3 12.07 10.73 -0.37
N LYS A 4 12.26 9.58 -1.02
CA LYS A 4 11.43 9.13 -2.13
C LYS A 4 10.67 7.87 -1.75
N MET A 5 9.37 7.88 -2.01
CA MET A 5 8.46 6.79 -1.72
C MET A 5 7.65 6.45 -2.97
N PHE A 6 7.24 5.19 -3.08
CA PHE A 6 6.46 4.68 -4.19
C PHE A 6 5.21 4.00 -3.65
N LEU A 7 4.05 4.32 -4.24
CA LEU A 7 2.78 3.65 -3.98
C LEU A 7 2.37 2.88 -5.24
N THR A 8 2.56 1.56 -5.22
CA THR A 8 2.28 0.72 -6.40
C THR A 8 0.93 0.02 -6.25
N ARG A 9 0.05 0.15 -7.24
CA ARG A 9 -1.19 -0.62 -7.35
C ARG A 9 -0.98 -1.82 -8.27
N TYR A 10 -1.25 -3.01 -7.75
CA TYR A 10 -1.25 -4.25 -8.53
C TYR A 10 -2.58 -4.44 -9.25
N ALA A 11 -2.58 -5.19 -10.35
CA ALA A 11 -3.84 -5.62 -10.97
C ALA A 11 -4.65 -6.48 -9.99
N ARG A 12 -5.98 -6.44 -10.14
CA ARG A 12 -6.92 -7.07 -9.21
C ARG A 12 -7.99 -7.82 -9.98
N VAL A 13 -8.28 -9.04 -9.53
CA VAL A 13 -9.46 -9.80 -9.98
C VAL A 13 -10.37 -9.99 -8.78
N HIS A 14 -11.58 -9.45 -8.86
CA HIS A 14 -12.55 -9.50 -7.78
C HIS A 14 -13.42 -10.74 -7.94
N LYS A 15 -13.33 -11.69 -6.99
CA LYS A 15 -14.25 -12.85 -6.95
C LYS A 15 -15.60 -12.49 -6.31
N ARG A 16 -15.66 -11.38 -5.56
CA ARG A 16 -16.86 -10.79 -4.96
C ARG A 16 -16.90 -9.30 -5.26
N GLY A 17 -18.05 -8.79 -5.71
CA GLY A 17 -18.21 -7.40 -6.16
C GLY A 17 -18.08 -6.32 -5.06
N GLU A 18 -18.07 -6.72 -3.79
CA GLU A 18 -18.08 -5.83 -2.62
C GLU A 18 -16.90 -4.84 -2.57
N TRP A 19 -15.76 -5.19 -3.20
CA TRP A 19 -14.52 -4.40 -3.14
C TRP A 19 -14.10 -3.79 -4.49
N GLY A 20 -14.90 -3.97 -5.55
CA GLY A 20 -14.53 -3.63 -6.92
C GLY A 20 -14.21 -2.14 -7.13
N GLU A 21 -14.92 -1.27 -6.42
CA GLU A 21 -14.82 0.18 -6.60
C GLU A 21 -13.96 0.87 -5.52
N SER A 22 -13.52 0.13 -4.51
CA SER A 22 -12.88 0.70 -3.33
C SER A 22 -11.53 1.38 -3.63
N LEU A 23 -10.89 1.02 -4.75
CA LEU A 23 -9.63 1.60 -5.25
C LEU A 23 -9.74 2.11 -6.71
N ALA A 24 -10.96 2.40 -7.17
CA ALA A 24 -11.18 2.96 -8.50
C ALA A 24 -10.50 4.32 -8.66
N ASP A 25 -10.02 4.64 -9.86
CA ASP A 25 -9.25 5.86 -10.16
C ASP A 25 -9.98 7.14 -9.75
N ALA A 26 -11.30 7.18 -9.95
CA ALA A 26 -12.14 8.31 -9.57
C ALA A 26 -12.04 8.68 -8.08
N ARG A 27 -11.77 7.71 -7.20
CA ARG A 27 -11.55 7.95 -5.76
C ARG A 27 -10.07 8.06 -5.42
N PHE A 28 -9.23 7.25 -6.07
CA PHE A 28 -7.82 7.12 -5.72
C PHE A 28 -6.99 8.33 -6.17
N LEU A 29 -7.21 8.88 -7.36
CA LEU A 29 -6.38 9.97 -7.88
C LEU A 29 -6.47 11.25 -7.03
N PRO A 30 -7.66 11.77 -6.68
CA PRO A 30 -7.75 12.96 -5.83
C PRO A 30 -7.15 12.72 -4.44
N PHE A 31 -7.38 11.53 -3.87
CA PHE A 31 -6.78 11.11 -2.61
C PHE A 31 -5.25 11.10 -2.67
N PHE A 32 -4.69 10.55 -3.76
CA PHE A 32 -3.26 10.45 -3.94
C PHE A 32 -2.61 11.82 -4.10
N GLU A 33 -3.20 12.71 -4.91
CA GLU A 33 -2.73 14.08 -5.10
C GLU A 33 -2.70 14.85 -3.78
N GLU A 34 -3.76 14.73 -2.97
CA GLU A 34 -3.82 15.32 -1.63
C GLU A 34 -2.68 14.77 -0.76
N LEU A 35 -2.56 13.45 -0.61
CA LEU A 35 -1.55 12.82 0.22
C LEU A 35 -0.11 13.14 -0.22
N ALA A 36 0.15 13.16 -1.54
CA ALA A 36 1.44 13.52 -2.09
C ALA A 36 1.78 14.99 -1.79
N GLY A 37 0.84 15.91 -1.96
CA GLY A 37 1.01 17.31 -1.61
C GLY A 37 1.23 17.53 -0.11
N GLU A 38 0.59 16.74 0.75
CA GLU A 38 0.85 16.78 2.18
C GLU A 38 2.29 16.42 2.53
N LEU A 39 2.81 15.34 1.94
CA LEU A 39 4.15 14.80 2.16
C LEU A 39 5.25 15.69 1.57
N GLU A 40 4.97 16.35 0.45
CA GLU A 40 5.92 17.28 -0.19
C GLU A 40 6.33 18.41 0.76
N ARG A 41 5.41 18.89 1.61
CA ARG A 41 5.69 19.90 2.64
C ARG A 41 6.73 19.45 3.68
N TYR A 42 6.96 18.14 3.79
CA TYR A 42 7.98 17.53 4.65
C TYR A 42 9.24 17.09 3.88
N GLY A 43 9.35 17.44 2.59
CA GLY A 43 10.48 17.03 1.74
C GLY A 43 10.44 15.55 1.35
N ILE A 44 9.25 14.96 1.32
CA ILE A 44 9.01 13.56 0.95
C ILE A 44 8.23 13.54 -0.37
N THR A 45 8.81 12.94 -1.40
CA THR A 45 8.15 12.73 -2.69
C THR A 45 7.46 11.37 -2.70
N LEU A 46 6.16 11.35 -2.96
CA LEU A 46 5.38 10.13 -3.18
C LEU A 46 5.04 9.99 -4.66
N GLU A 47 5.39 8.87 -5.29
CA GLU A 47 5.06 8.57 -6.69
C GLU A 47 4.10 7.40 -6.80
N ALA A 48 3.03 7.57 -7.58
CA ALA A 48 2.11 6.50 -7.93
C ALA A 48 2.74 5.60 -9.01
N ARG A 49 2.55 4.29 -8.88
CA ARG A 49 2.94 3.29 -9.85
C ARG A 49 1.83 2.29 -10.08
N GLU A 50 1.86 1.65 -11.24
CA GLU A 50 1.02 0.50 -11.54
C GLU A 50 1.89 -0.68 -11.91
N ASN A 51 1.47 -1.88 -11.51
CA ASN A 51 2.04 -3.12 -11.97
C ASN A 51 0.90 -4.02 -12.45
N PRO A 52 0.58 -3.99 -13.76
CA PRO A 52 -0.49 -4.81 -14.32
C PRO A 52 -0.11 -6.29 -14.45
N GLU A 53 1.19 -6.61 -14.39
CA GLU A 53 1.69 -7.99 -14.53
C GLU A 53 1.47 -8.81 -13.26
N HIS A 54 1.47 -8.15 -12.10
CA HIS A 54 1.17 -8.80 -10.83
C HIS A 54 -0.31 -8.67 -10.50
N VAL A 55 -1.02 -9.80 -10.45
CA VAL A 55 -2.47 -9.86 -10.21
C VAL A 55 -2.75 -10.44 -8.84
N ILE A 56 -3.50 -9.71 -8.01
CA ILE A 56 -4.02 -10.20 -6.72
C ILE A 56 -5.48 -10.62 -6.89
N GLU A 57 -5.81 -11.84 -6.46
CA GLU A 57 -7.21 -12.26 -6.34
C GLU A 57 -7.82 -11.67 -5.06
N VAL A 58 -8.81 -10.79 -5.20
CA VAL A 58 -9.44 -10.10 -4.07
C VAL A 58 -10.66 -10.90 -3.61
N ASN A 59 -10.51 -11.61 -2.48
CA ASN A 59 -11.58 -12.36 -1.81
C ASN A 59 -12.03 -11.70 -0.50
N SER A 60 -11.20 -10.83 0.05
CA SER A 60 -11.40 -10.14 1.32
C SER A 60 -10.81 -8.73 1.28
N TYR A 61 -11.16 -7.93 2.28
CA TYR A 61 -10.56 -6.61 2.49
C TYR A 61 -9.02 -6.67 2.67
N VAL A 62 -8.51 -7.72 3.33
CA VAL A 62 -7.06 -7.89 3.51
C VAL A 62 -6.36 -8.10 2.17
N ASP A 63 -6.99 -8.84 1.25
CA ASP A 63 -6.47 -9.02 -0.11
C ASP A 63 -6.45 -7.70 -0.89
N LEU A 64 -7.48 -6.86 -0.69
CA LEU A 64 -7.51 -5.52 -1.28
C LEU A 64 -6.33 -4.67 -0.81
N LEU A 65 -6.02 -4.68 0.49
CA LEU A 65 -4.85 -3.99 1.03
C LEU A 65 -3.52 -4.58 0.54
N ASN A 66 -3.48 -5.89 0.28
CA ASN A 66 -2.31 -6.57 -0.28
C ASN A 66 -2.05 -6.19 -1.76
N ALA A 67 -3.05 -5.69 -2.47
CA ALA A 67 -2.90 -5.19 -3.84
C ALA A 67 -2.26 -3.80 -3.92
N VAL A 68 -1.98 -3.16 -2.78
CA VAL A 68 -1.30 -1.85 -2.73
C VAL A 68 0.02 -2.01 -1.99
N ARG A 69 1.09 -1.52 -2.61
CA ARG A 69 2.46 -1.64 -2.11
C ARG A 69 3.09 -0.30 -1.85
N ILE A 70 3.95 -0.25 -0.84
CA ILE A 70 4.75 0.91 -0.50
C ILE A 70 6.23 0.53 -0.55
N GLY A 71 7.02 1.31 -1.27
CA GLY A 71 8.47 1.24 -1.26
C GLY A 71 9.06 2.54 -0.73
N SER A 72 10.11 2.46 0.07
CA SER A 72 10.98 3.59 0.43
C SER A 72 12.44 3.12 0.51
N PRO A 73 13.21 3.25 -0.59
CA PRO A 73 14.57 2.72 -0.65
C PRO A 73 15.53 3.33 0.39
N CYS A 74 15.34 4.60 0.76
CA CYS A 74 16.18 5.25 1.77
C CYS A 74 15.97 4.68 3.18
N ASP A 75 14.83 4.04 3.43
CA ASP A 75 14.52 3.37 4.70
C ASP A 75 14.80 1.85 4.64
N GLY A 76 15.34 1.35 3.52
CA GLY A 76 15.53 -0.10 3.29
C GLY A 76 14.22 -0.86 3.01
N ILE A 77 13.11 -0.17 2.76
CA ILE A 77 11.81 -0.77 2.47
C ILE A 77 11.68 -0.91 0.95
N SER A 78 11.71 -2.15 0.46
CA SER A 78 11.67 -2.40 -0.98
C SER A 78 10.24 -2.31 -1.54
N ASN A 79 9.30 -3.07 -0.98
CA ASN A 79 7.96 -3.26 -1.55
C ASN A 79 6.97 -3.97 -0.59
N VAL A 80 6.59 -3.33 0.52
CA VAL A 80 5.69 -3.92 1.53
C VAL A 80 4.22 -3.69 1.18
N CYS A 81 3.30 -4.59 1.54
CA CYS A 81 1.86 -4.32 1.37
C CYS A 81 1.30 -3.42 2.48
N VAL A 82 0.25 -2.66 2.16
CA VAL A 82 -0.48 -1.84 3.15
C VAL A 82 -0.99 -2.71 4.31
N GLY A 83 -1.53 -3.88 4.00
CA GLY A 83 -2.01 -4.83 5.01
C GLY A 83 -0.93 -5.27 6.00
N HIS A 84 0.34 -5.33 5.60
CA HIS A 84 1.47 -5.62 6.50
C HIS A 84 1.81 -4.45 7.42
N VAL A 85 1.72 -3.22 6.91
CA VAL A 85 2.11 -2.01 7.66
C VAL A 85 1.11 -1.68 8.77
N ILE A 86 -0.19 -1.90 8.54
CA ILE A 86 -1.26 -1.45 9.44
C ILE A 86 -2.21 -2.55 9.92
N GLY A 87 -2.20 -3.73 9.29
CA GLY A 87 -3.23 -4.75 9.52
C GLY A 87 -4.57 -4.38 8.87
N LYS A 88 -5.66 -4.91 9.44
CA LYS A 88 -7.05 -4.62 9.02
C LYS A 88 -7.65 -3.56 9.94
N SER A 89 -8.14 -2.45 9.38
CA SER A 89 -8.90 -1.45 10.14
C SER A 89 -10.33 -1.88 10.43
N GLU A 90 -10.93 -1.25 11.44
CA GLU A 90 -12.35 -1.44 11.80
C GLU A 90 -13.30 -0.83 10.77
N ASN A 91 -12.91 0.31 10.18
CA ASN A 91 -13.73 1.06 9.22
C ASN A 91 -13.78 0.44 7.82
N LEU A 92 -12.83 -0.45 7.49
CA LEU A 92 -12.69 -1.06 6.17
C LEU A 92 -12.60 -0.03 5.03
N ASP A 93 -11.98 1.13 5.29
CA ASP A 93 -11.72 2.15 4.29
C ASP A 93 -10.28 2.04 3.77
N PRO A 94 -10.06 1.58 2.53
CA PRO A 94 -8.71 1.38 2.02
C PRO A 94 -7.93 2.68 1.84
N LEU A 95 -8.59 3.83 1.61
CA LEU A 95 -7.87 5.10 1.45
C LEU A 95 -7.35 5.61 2.79
N GLU A 96 -8.17 5.49 3.85
CA GLU A 96 -7.75 5.76 5.23
C GLU A 96 -6.53 4.91 5.61
N ASP A 97 -6.59 3.63 5.27
CA ASP A 97 -5.56 2.65 5.58
C ASP A 97 -4.28 2.83 4.78
N ILE A 98 -4.38 3.18 3.49
CA ILE A 98 -3.23 3.59 2.68
C ILE A 98 -2.56 4.81 3.30
N ARG A 99 -3.34 5.83 3.71
CA ARG A 99 -2.77 7.04 4.34
C ARG A 99 -2.01 6.70 5.62
N LYS A 100 -2.59 5.89 6.50
CA LYS A 100 -1.93 5.43 7.73
C LYS A 100 -0.62 4.70 7.43
N ALA A 101 -0.64 3.79 6.45
CA ALA A 101 0.53 3.02 6.07
C ALA A 101 1.64 3.90 5.47
N VAL A 102 1.28 4.81 4.55
CA VAL A 102 2.21 5.76 3.95
C VAL A 102 2.81 6.66 5.02
N ASN A 103 2.00 7.23 5.92
CA ASN A 103 2.51 8.09 6.99
C ASN A 103 3.41 7.33 7.97
N ARG A 104 3.07 6.07 8.30
CA ARG A 104 3.93 5.23 9.13
C ARG A 104 5.31 5.03 8.50
N ILE A 105 5.38 4.71 7.20
CA ILE A 105 6.66 4.58 6.50
C ILE A 105 7.36 5.93 6.35
N ALA A 106 6.62 7.00 6.08
CA ALA A 106 7.17 8.34 5.90
C ALA A 106 7.89 8.82 7.16
N PHE A 107 7.31 8.62 8.34
CA PHE A 107 7.75 9.25 9.59
C PHE A 107 8.29 8.30 10.67
N ALA A 108 7.99 7.00 10.59
CA ALA A 108 8.43 5.99 11.57
C ALA A 108 8.70 4.61 10.90
N PRO A 109 9.52 4.55 9.83
CA PRO A 109 9.74 3.32 9.05
C PRO A 109 10.31 2.17 9.88
N GLU A 110 11.08 2.46 10.93
CA GLU A 110 11.65 1.48 11.87
C GLU A 110 10.59 0.70 12.65
N THR A 111 9.35 1.18 12.68
CA THR A 111 8.22 0.51 13.32
C THR A 111 7.52 -0.49 12.39
N VAL A 112 7.94 -0.59 11.13
CA VAL A 112 7.45 -1.56 10.17
C VAL A 112 8.28 -2.84 10.28
N PRO A 113 7.67 -4.00 10.55
CA PRO A 113 8.42 -5.26 10.67
C PRO A 113 9.17 -5.58 9.35
N PRO A 114 10.42 -6.06 9.43
CA PRO A 114 11.20 -6.41 8.24
C PRO A 114 10.59 -7.62 7.51
N ASP A 115 10.77 -7.65 6.18
CA ASP A 115 10.18 -8.64 5.26
C ASP A 115 10.46 -10.10 5.67
N ASP A 116 11.64 -10.40 6.21
CA ASP A 116 12.06 -11.76 6.55
C ASP A 116 11.32 -12.39 7.73
N HIS A 117 10.68 -11.61 8.61
CA HIS A 117 9.97 -12.16 9.77
C HIS A 117 8.66 -12.88 9.40
N ASN A 118 8.10 -12.62 8.21
CA ASN A 118 6.70 -12.98 7.90
C ASN A 118 6.49 -13.87 6.67
N ARG A 119 7.54 -14.54 6.16
CA ARG A 119 7.42 -15.57 5.10
C ARG A 119 6.40 -16.68 5.40
N ARG A 120 5.90 -16.81 6.64
CA ARG A 120 4.96 -17.86 7.08
C ARG A 120 3.48 -17.45 7.14
N VAL A 121 3.10 -16.17 7.04
CA VAL A 121 1.71 -15.73 7.41
C VAL A 121 0.94 -15.05 6.26
N CYS A 122 1.60 -14.64 5.18
CA CYS A 122 0.96 -13.87 4.12
C CYS A 122 0.48 -14.76 2.94
N HIS A 123 -0.74 -15.30 3.02
CA HIS A 123 -1.25 -16.31 2.05
C HIS A 123 -1.71 -15.76 0.68
N ASN A 124 -1.76 -14.44 0.48
CA ASN A 124 -2.20 -13.84 -0.79
C ASN A 124 -1.46 -12.54 -1.12
N CYS A 125 -0.20 -12.47 -0.70
CA CYS A 125 0.63 -11.28 -0.87
C CYS A 125 1.51 -11.36 -2.12
N GLY A 126 1.71 -12.52 -2.75
CA GLY A 126 2.54 -12.61 -3.96
C GLY A 126 3.97 -12.06 -3.80
N CYS A 127 4.41 -11.81 -2.56
CA CYS A 127 5.69 -11.20 -2.22
C CYS A 127 6.87 -12.18 -2.35
N GLY A 128 6.65 -13.35 -2.97
CA GLY A 128 7.61 -14.44 -3.05
C GLY A 128 7.77 -15.12 -1.71
N CYS A 129 7.14 -16.28 -1.55
CA CYS A 129 7.52 -17.24 -0.51
C CYS A 129 8.82 -17.93 -0.92
#